data_AF-A0A940VRW0-F1
#
_entry.id   AF-A0A940VRW0-F1
#
_cell.length_a   1.000
_cell.length_b   1.000
_cell.length_c   1.000
_cell.angle_alpha   90.00
_cell.angle_beta   90.00
_cell.angle_gamma   90.00
#
_symmetry.space_group_name_H-M   'P 1'
#
loop_
_entity.id
_entity.type
_entity.pdbx_description
1 polymer ?
#
loop_
_entity_poly.entity_id
_entity_poly.type
_entity_poly.pdbx_seq_one_letter_code
_entity_poly.pdbx_strand_id
1 'polypeptide(L)' 'MLEAQIIPILLAPLTPSFAMILILAGLYSLTFNITDARRKNHRRAENLARIGGWLYILSGIGVMLTTVF' A
#
# COMPACT_ATOMS: atom_id res chain seq x y z
N MET A 1 -17.45 -21.13 16.45
CA MET A 1 -15.99 -21.41 16.45
C MET A 1 -15.26 -20.85 15.22
N LEU A 2 -15.89 -20.78 14.03
CA LEU A 2 -15.29 -20.19 12.82
C LEU A 2 -15.03 -18.66 12.94
N GLU A 3 -15.98 -17.91 13.53
CA GLU A 3 -15.88 -16.45 13.73
C GLU A 3 -14.66 -16.04 14.56
N ALA A 4 -14.31 -16.83 15.58
CA ALA A 4 -13.16 -16.56 16.46
C ALA A 4 -11.79 -16.70 15.74
N GLN A 5 -11.73 -17.40 14.60
CA GLN A 5 -10.49 -17.58 13.82
C GLN A 5 -10.35 -16.56 12.69
N ILE A 6 -11.47 -16.05 12.15
CA ILE A 6 -11.45 -15.10 11.02
C ILE A 6 -11.07 -13.70 11.50
N ILE A 7 -11.58 -13.26 12.64
CA ILE A 7 -11.35 -11.90 13.17
C ILE A 7 -9.84 -11.59 13.35
N PRO A 8 -9.01 -12.44 13.98
CA PRO A 8 -7.58 -12.17 14.11
C PRO A 8 -6.85 -12.08 12.75
N ILE A 9 -7.26 -12.88 11.76
CA ILE A 9 -6.66 -12.85 10.41
C ILE A 9 -7.01 -11.55 9.69
N LEU A 10 -8.24 -11.07 9.85
CA LEU A 10 -8.68 -9.79 9.30
C LEU A 10 -8.05 -8.57 10.00
N LEU A 11 -7.65 -8.72 11.26
CA LEU A 11 -6.97 -7.68 12.04
C LEU A 11 -5.44 -7.69 11.89
N ALA A 12 -4.83 -8.81 11.47
CA ALA A 12 -3.39 -8.90 11.21
C ALA A 12 -2.79 -7.79 10.30
N PRO A 13 -3.47 -7.33 9.23
CA PRO A 13 -2.99 -6.20 8.43
C PRO A 13 -3.11 -4.83 9.13
N LEU A 14 -3.73 -4.73 10.30
CA LEU A 14 -3.83 -3.50 11.09
C LEU A 14 -2.69 -3.40 12.12
N THR A 15 -1.45 -3.48 11.65
CA THR A 15 -0.26 -3.31 12.48
C THR A 15 0.62 -2.18 11.95
N PRO A 16 1.36 -1.46 12.81
CA PRO A 16 2.27 -0.40 12.36
C PRO A 16 3.34 -0.88 11.38
N SER A 17 3.81 -2.13 11.53
CA SER A 17 4.76 -2.74 10.60
C SER A 17 4.15 -2.97 9.22
N PHE A 18 2.90 -3.43 9.13
CA PHE A 18 2.21 -3.56 7.85
C PHE A 18 1.94 -2.21 7.19
N ALA A 19 1.54 -1.20 7.98
CA ALA A 19 1.39 0.17 7.51
C ALA A 19 2.69 0.71 6.87
N MET A 20 3.83 0.46 7.49
CA MET A 20 5.14 0.84 6.95
C MET A 20 5.42 0.14 5.61
N ILE A 21 5.09 -1.15 5.49
CA ILE A 21 5.23 -1.89 4.22
C ILE A 21 4.37 -1.26 3.12
N LEU A 22 3.12 -0.89 3.42
CA LEU A 22 2.24 -0.21 2.45
C LEU A 22 2.85 1.13 2.01
N ILE A 23 3.33 1.95 2.94
CA ILE A 23 3.96 3.24 2.60
C ILE A 23 5.20 3.02 1.72
N LEU A 24 6.06 2.06 2.06
CA LEU A 24 7.26 1.73 1.27
C LEU A 24 6.91 1.21 -0.12
N ALA A 25 5.91 0.33 -0.25
CA ALA A 25 5.42 -0.15 -1.55
C ALA A 25 4.88 1.01 -2.39
N GLY A 26 4.16 1.94 -1.77
CA GLY A 26 3.66 3.14 -2.42
C GLY A 26 4.78 4.05 -2.92
N LEU A 27 5.77 4.34 -2.08
CA LEU A 27 6.97 5.10 -2.44
C LEU A 27 7.76 4.43 -3.57
N TYR A 28 7.93 3.11 -3.50
CA TYR A 28 8.58 2.33 -4.56
C TYR A 28 7.84 2.49 -5.89
N SER A 29 6.50 2.42 -5.87
CA SER A 29 5.70 2.60 -7.08
C SER A 29 5.83 4.02 -7.67
N LEU A 30 5.78 5.04 -6.82
CA LEU A 30 5.89 6.44 -7.25
C LEU A 30 7.29 6.81 -7.77
N THR A 31 8.33 6.10 -7.33
CA THR A 31 9.72 6.38 -7.71
C THR A 31 10.18 5.48 -8.85
N PHE A 32 10.20 4.16 -8.63
CA PHE A 32 10.75 3.19 -9.56
C PHE A 32 9.76 2.80 -10.66
N ASN A 33 8.53 2.42 -10.31
CA ASN A 33 7.56 1.94 -11.33
C ASN A 33 7.15 3.03 -12.31
N ILE A 34 6.94 4.27 -11.83
CA ILE A 34 6.70 5.43 -12.70
C ILE A 34 7.89 5.66 -13.63
N THR A 35 9.12 5.64 -13.10
CA THR A 35 10.32 5.88 -13.89
C THR A 35 10.53 4.79 -14.95
N ASP A 36 10.34 3.52 -14.58
CA ASP A 36 10.45 2.39 -15.51
C ASP A 36 9.37 2.44 -16.60
N ALA A 37 8.11 2.70 -16.22
CA ALA A 37 7.01 2.86 -17.17
C ALA A 37 7.25 4.02 -18.14
N ARG A 38 7.79 5.14 -17.65
CA ARG A 38 8.17 6.29 -18.47
C ARG A 38 9.30 5.95 -19.44
N ARG A 39 10.35 5.26 -18.98
CA ARG A 39 11.46 4.79 -19.84
C ARG A 39 10.98 3.87 -20.96
N LYS A 40 9.98 3.04 -20.68
CA LYS A 40 9.36 2.12 -21.66
C LYS A 40 8.24 2.77 -22.48
N ASN A 41 7.96 4.07 -22.31
CA ASN A 41 6.86 4.80 -22.95
C ASN A 41 5.46 4.16 -22.74
N HIS A 42 5.27 3.49 -21.61
CA HIS A 42 4.01 2.84 -21.24
C HIS A 42 3.12 3.78 -20.41
N ARG A 43 2.43 4.72 -21.07
CA ARG A 43 1.59 5.74 -20.40
C ARG A 43 0.52 5.16 -19.45
N ARG A 44 -0.11 4.04 -19.83
CA ARG A 44 -1.09 3.37 -18.96
C ARG A 44 -0.44 2.82 -17.68
N ALA A 45 0.71 2.18 -17.81
CA ALA A 45 1.45 1.65 -16.67
C ALA A 45 1.94 2.77 -15.75
N GLU A 46 2.38 3.91 -16.30
CA GLU A 46 2.75 5.09 -15.49
C GLU A 46 1.56 5.59 -14.66
N ASN A 47 0.39 5.73 -15.26
CA ASN A 47 -0.81 6.18 -14.56
C ASN A 47 -1.25 5.18 -13.47
N LEU A 48 -1.23 3.88 -13.78
CA LEU A 48 -1.56 2.84 -12.79
C LEU A 48 -0.55 2.80 -11.64
N ALA A 49 0.75 2.93 -11.93
CA ALA A 49 1.79 3.00 -10.91
C ALA A 49 1.62 4.23 -10.01
N ARG A 50 1.19 5.37 -10.58
CA ARG A 50 0.90 6.59 -9.82
C ARG A 50 -0.31 6.45 -8.91
N ILE A 51 -1.43 5.99 -9.45
CA ILE A 51 -2.66 5.79 -8.69
C ILE A 51 -2.44 4.74 -7.60
N GLY A 52 -1.88 3.58 -7.97
CA GLY A 52 -1.56 2.51 -7.03
C GLY A 52 -0.59 2.96 -5.94
N GLY A 53 0.45 3.72 -6.30
CA GLY A 53 1.41 4.26 -5.34
C GLY A 53 0.76 5.12 -4.27
N TRP A 54 -0.12 6.05 -4.66
CA TRP A 54 -0.86 6.87 -3.70
C TRP A 54 -1.86 6.08 -2.87
N LEU A 55 -2.56 5.10 -3.46
CA LEU A 55 -3.46 4.22 -2.72
C LEU A 55 -2.72 3.45 -1.61
N TYR A 56 -1.53 2.94 -1.89
CA TYR A 56 -0.69 2.27 -0.90
C TYR A 56 -0.27 3.21 0.23
N ILE A 57 0.20 4.42 -0.09
CA ILE A 57 0.58 5.42 0.92
C ILE A 57 -0.61 5.79 1.81
N LEU A 58 -1.75 6.14 1.21
CA LEU A 58 -2.95 6.55 1.95
C LEU A 58 -3.49 5.42 2.84
N SER A 59 -3.47 4.18 2.34
CA SER A 59 -3.88 3.01 3.12
C SER A 59 -2.93 2.79 4.32
N GLY A 60 -1.62 2.87 4.11
CA GLY A 60 -0.64 2.74 5.18
C GLY A 60 -0.77 3.84 6.24
N ILE A 61 -0.96 5.10 5.82
CA ILE A 61 -1.24 6.22 6.75
C ILE A 61 -2.53 5.96 7.52
N GLY A 62 -3.60 5.51 6.85
CA GLY A 62 -4.86 5.16 7.49
C GLY A 62 -4.68 4.11 8.59
N VAL A 63 -3.95 3.02 8.30
CA VAL A 63 -3.65 1.98 9.29
C VAL A 63 -2.84 2.53 10.47
N MET A 64 -1.80 3.34 10.22
CA MET A 64 -1.02 4.01 11.27
C MET A 64 -1.91 4.86 12.19
N LEU A 65 -2.77 5.70 11.61
CA LEU A 65 -3.68 6.54 12.38
C LEU A 65 -4.69 5.72 13.21
N THR A 66 -5.10 4.54 12.76
CA THR A 66 -6.03 3.67 13.50
C THR A 66 -5.37 2.76 14.54
N THR A 67 -4.03 2.66 14.54
CA THR A 67 -3.29 1.72 15.41
C THR A 67 -2.39 2.44 16.42
N VAL A 68 -2.04 3.69 16.17
CA VAL A 68 -1.23 4.52 17.08
C VAL A 68 -2.10 5.34 18.04
N PHE A 69 -3.40 5.50 17.74
CA PHE A 69 -4.41 6.11 18.60
C PHE A 69 -5.42 5.05 19.07
#